data_AF-A0A536UMY1-F1
#
_entry.id   AF-A0A536UMY1-F1
#
_cell.length_a   1.000
_cell.length_b   1.000
_cell.length_c   1.000
_cell.angle_alpha   90.00
_cell.angle_beta   90.00
_cell.angle_gamma   90.00
#
_symmetry.space_group_name_H-M   'P 1'
#
loop_
_entity.id
_entity.type
_entity.pdbx_description
1 polymer ?
#
loop_
_entity_poly.entity_id
_entity_poly.type
_entity_poly.pdbx_seq_one_letter_code
_entity_poly.pdbx_strand_id
1 'polypeptide(L)'
;MKPTDIATPDYFHKVVDCQWACPAHTPVPEYIRLIAAGRYSDAYMINWQSNVFPGILGRTCDRPCEPACRRGRVEEGEAICRLKRVAADKKDDIRHRLPKRALRKNGKRIAFVGAGPASLTAARDLAPLGYQCTIYDGDAQAGGMIRSQIPKFRLPETVIDEEVGYILDMGIEFQGGTRVDSLAALLGEGYDAVMVGSGAPRGRDLDIPGRKEAAKNIHIGIDWLSSVSFGHVDKIGKRVIVLGGGNTAMDCCRSSRRLGGDDVKVIVRSGFEEMKASPWEKEDAMHEGIPIINYHVPKSFTHEDGRLTGVMFEKVAATQDEQGRRQLVPTGEPEIHFACDDVLIAVGQENAFPWIERDSGVKF
;
A
#
# COMPACT_ATOMS: atom_id res chain seq x y z
N MET A 1 22.80 36.61 4.58
CA MET A 1 21.72 35.63 4.85
C MET A 1 20.40 36.38 4.73
N LYS A 2 19.43 35.90 3.94
CA LYS A 2 18.11 36.58 3.91
C LYS A 2 17.43 36.39 5.28
N PRO A 3 16.74 37.41 5.82
CA PRO A 3 15.95 37.26 7.03
C PRO A 3 14.93 36.14 6.87
N THR A 4 14.69 35.43 7.97
CA THR A 4 13.68 34.39 8.04
C THR A 4 12.30 35.03 8.00
N ASP A 5 11.45 34.61 7.06
CA ASP A 5 10.06 35.02 7.00
C ASP A 5 9.24 34.22 8.01
N ILE A 6 8.93 34.86 9.14
CA ILE A 6 8.13 34.28 10.24
C ILE A 6 6.62 34.48 10.06
N ALA A 7 6.18 35.15 8.98
CA ALA A 7 4.76 35.36 8.71
C ALA A 7 4.05 34.09 8.24
N THR A 8 4.81 33.08 7.79
CA THR A 8 4.31 31.77 7.36
C THR A 8 4.67 30.67 8.37
N PRO A 9 3.68 30.00 9.00
CA PRO A 9 3.94 28.91 9.94
C PRO A 9 4.78 27.77 9.34
N ASP A 10 4.65 27.54 8.03
CA ASP A 10 5.40 26.54 7.26
C ASP A 10 6.92 26.67 7.42
N TYR A 11 7.43 27.90 7.60
CA TYR A 11 8.85 28.11 7.84
C TYR A 11 9.33 27.34 9.08
N PHE A 12 8.57 27.39 10.18
CA PHE A 12 8.93 26.73 11.44
C PHE A 12 8.84 25.21 11.33
N HIS A 13 7.90 24.68 10.55
CA HIS A 13 7.80 23.24 10.28
C HIS A 13 8.94 22.74 9.39
N LYS A 14 9.40 23.53 8.42
CA LYS A 14 10.54 23.20 7.56
C LYS A 14 11.87 23.09 8.32
N VAL A 15 11.98 23.64 9.53
CA VAL A 15 13.18 23.50 10.39
C VAL A 15 13.45 22.03 10.76
N VAL A 16 12.45 21.16 10.69
CA VAL A 16 12.56 19.72 10.97
C VAL A 16 12.26 18.92 9.71
N ASP A 17 13.29 18.73 8.87
CA ASP A 17 13.17 18.12 7.53
C ASP A 17 12.42 16.77 7.52
N CYS A 18 12.69 15.90 8.50
CA CYS A 18 12.03 14.58 8.59
C CYS A 18 10.54 14.68 8.96
N GLN A 19 10.15 15.67 9.75
CA GLN A 19 8.74 15.95 10.06
C GLN A 19 8.04 16.61 8.87
N TRP A 20 8.72 17.52 8.17
CA TRP A 20 8.18 18.16 6.96
C TRP A 20 7.96 17.15 5.83
N ALA A 21 8.90 16.21 5.64
CA ALA A 21 8.79 15.18 4.63
C ALA A 21 7.74 14.10 4.97
N CYS A 22 7.31 14.00 6.23
CA CYS A 22 6.25 13.08 6.62
C CYS A 22 4.88 13.66 6.20
N PRO A 23 4.06 12.95 5.41
CA PRO A 23 2.73 13.44 5.01
C PRO A 23 1.79 13.71 6.19
N ALA A 24 1.99 13.01 7.31
CA ALA A 24 1.24 13.20 8.54
C ALA A 24 1.86 14.24 9.48
N HIS A 25 2.96 14.89 9.08
CA HIS A 25 3.74 15.82 9.90
C HIS A 25 4.05 15.32 11.32
N THR A 26 4.35 14.02 11.41
CA THR A 26 4.64 13.38 12.71
C THR A 26 5.89 13.99 13.34
N PRO A 27 5.86 14.32 14.64
CA PRO A 27 7.00 14.94 15.34
C PRO A 27 8.13 13.92 15.57
N VAL A 28 8.88 13.63 14.51
CA VAL A 28 9.94 12.60 14.48
C VAL A 28 10.97 12.77 15.60
N PRO A 29 11.57 13.96 15.81
CA PRO A 29 12.56 14.11 16.86
C PRO A 29 12.01 13.92 18.27
N GLU A 30 10.72 14.17 18.48
CA GLU A 30 10.10 14.05 19.80
C GLU A 30 9.95 12.58 20.19
N TYR A 31 9.31 11.76 19.36
CA TYR A 31 9.13 10.36 19.70
C TYR A 31 10.45 9.58 19.72
N ILE A 32 11.46 9.96 18.92
CA ILE A 32 12.79 9.34 18.98
C ILE A 32 13.46 9.60 20.34
N ARG A 33 13.34 10.81 20.90
CA ARG A 33 13.86 11.11 22.25
C ARG A 33 13.14 10.30 23.32
N LEU A 34 11.83 10.10 23.18
CA LEU A 34 11.05 9.25 24.09
C LEU A 34 11.49 7.79 24.02
N ILE A 35 11.74 7.26 22.81
CA ILE A 35 12.32 5.92 22.62
C ILE A 35 13.68 5.81 23.32
N ALA A 36 14.56 6.80 23.13
CA ALA A 36 15.89 6.82 23.76
C ALA A 36 15.81 6.84 25.29
N ALA A 37 14.76 7.46 25.86
CA ALA A 37 14.49 7.48 27.29
C ALA A 37 13.74 6.22 27.80
N GLY A 38 13.51 5.21 26.97
CA GLY A 38 12.74 4.00 27.32
C GLY A 38 11.24 4.22 27.47
N ARG A 39 10.72 5.39 27.07
CA ARG A 39 9.31 5.78 27.19
C ARG A 39 8.52 5.39 25.94
N TYR A 40 8.45 4.08 25.65
CA TYR A 40 7.89 3.56 24.41
C TYR A 40 6.40 3.89 24.22
N SER A 41 5.59 3.78 25.26
CA SER A 41 4.15 4.11 25.18
C SER A 41 3.91 5.58 24.90
N ASP A 42 4.73 6.47 25.46
CA ASP A 42 4.66 7.90 25.15
C ASP A 42 5.07 8.17 23.71
N ALA A 43 6.15 7.54 23.24
CA ALA A 43 6.58 7.63 21.85
C ALA A 43 5.49 7.12 20.88
N TYR A 44 4.83 6.02 21.22
CA TYR A 44 3.72 5.48 20.45
C TYR A 44 2.56 6.47 20.42
N MET A 45 2.16 7.05 21.56
CA MET A 45 1.05 8.00 21.62
C MET A 45 1.33 9.29 20.84
N ILE A 46 2.58 9.78 20.85
CA ILE A 46 3.00 10.91 20.00
C ILE A 46 2.82 10.56 18.51
N ASN A 47 3.21 9.34 18.10
CA ASN A 47 2.94 8.89 16.74
C ASN A 47 1.44 8.76 16.46
N TRP A 48 0.67 8.23 17.41
CA TRP A 48 -0.75 7.95 17.25
C TRP A 48 -1.59 9.23 17.08
N GLN A 49 -1.15 10.36 17.64
CA GLN A 49 -1.83 11.64 17.44
C GLN A 49 -1.81 12.06 15.97
N SER A 50 -0.64 12.04 15.33
CA SER A 50 -0.46 12.44 13.93
C SER A 50 -0.78 11.32 12.93
N ASN A 51 -0.48 10.07 13.28
CA ASN A 51 -0.70 8.89 12.44
C ASN A 51 -1.74 7.98 13.06
N VAL A 52 -2.60 7.38 12.27
CA VAL A 52 -3.64 6.48 12.79
C VAL A 52 -3.13 5.07 13.13
N PHE A 53 -2.07 4.62 12.44
CA PHE A 53 -1.55 3.26 12.58
C PHE A 53 -0.02 3.23 12.80
N PRO A 54 0.51 3.69 13.94
CA PRO A 54 1.96 3.73 14.17
C PRO A 54 2.68 2.38 14.00
N GLY A 55 2.09 1.28 14.48
CA GLY A 55 2.63 -0.08 14.43
C GLY A 55 2.66 -0.65 13.02
N ILE A 56 1.61 -0.43 12.23
CA ILE A 56 1.56 -0.75 10.80
C ILE A 56 2.59 0.11 10.04
N LEU A 57 2.57 1.43 10.23
CA LEU A 57 3.50 2.34 9.54
C LEU A 57 4.96 2.10 9.93
N GLY A 58 5.26 1.60 11.13
CA GLY A 58 6.61 1.21 11.52
C GLY A 58 7.17 0.04 10.70
N ARG A 59 6.30 -0.66 9.95
CA ARG A 59 6.63 -1.82 9.12
C ARG A 59 6.53 -1.54 7.62
N THR A 60 5.55 -0.74 7.21
CA THR A 60 5.15 -0.63 5.79
C THR A 60 5.30 0.77 5.20
N CYS A 61 5.69 1.77 5.98
CA CYS A 61 5.83 3.14 5.49
C CYS A 61 6.88 3.26 4.38
N ASP A 62 6.59 4.12 3.39
CA ASP A 62 7.53 4.49 2.31
C ASP A 62 8.65 5.44 2.77
N ARG A 63 8.78 5.67 4.08
CA ARG A 63 9.89 6.35 4.76
C ARG A 63 10.35 7.68 4.11
N PRO A 64 9.45 8.59 3.68
CA PRO A 64 9.88 9.85 3.05
C PRO A 64 10.71 10.73 4.00
N CYS A 65 10.59 10.50 5.31
CA CYS A 65 11.33 11.16 6.36
C CYS A 65 12.80 10.73 6.48
N GLU A 66 13.18 9.53 6.03
CA GLU A 66 14.56 9.02 6.16
C GLU A 66 15.51 9.69 5.17
N PRO A 67 15.20 9.81 3.86
CA PRO A 67 16.04 10.57 2.92
C PRO A 67 16.15 12.07 3.28
N ALA A 68 15.11 12.62 3.91
CA ALA A 68 15.11 14.01 4.37
C ALA A 68 15.89 14.21 5.68
N CYS A 69 16.33 13.14 6.36
CA CYS A 69 16.91 13.24 7.68
C CYS A 69 18.21 14.06 7.67
N ARG A 70 18.23 15.14 8.45
CA ARG A 70 19.40 16.02 8.57
C ARG A 70 20.66 15.31 9.06
N ARG A 71 20.54 14.19 9.80
CA ARG A 71 21.69 13.39 10.24
C ARG A 71 22.50 12.87 9.04
N GLY A 72 21.81 12.58 7.93
CA GLY A 72 22.37 12.23 6.62
C GLY A 72 23.39 13.22 6.04
N ARG A 73 23.45 14.46 6.55
CA ARG A 73 24.42 15.48 6.13
C ARG A 73 25.79 15.34 6.79
N VAL A 74 25.89 14.53 7.84
CA VAL A 74 27.12 14.36 8.64
C VAL A 74 27.51 12.89 8.70
N GLU A 75 26.55 11.98 8.87
CA GLU A 75 26.74 10.53 8.91
C GLU A 75 25.47 9.81 8.41
N GLU A 76 25.33 8.51 8.67
CA GLU A 76 24.15 7.74 8.27
C GLU A 76 22.86 8.31 8.87
N GLY A 77 21.78 8.29 8.08
CA GLY A 77 20.47 8.72 8.52
C GLY A 77 19.85 7.79 9.57
N GLU A 78 18.90 8.33 10.33
CA GLU A 78 18.16 7.56 11.32
C GLU A 78 17.20 6.56 10.66
N ALA A 79 17.10 5.35 11.21
CA ALA A 79 16.12 4.34 10.81
C ALA A 79 14.73 4.63 11.40
N ILE A 80 14.18 5.80 11.06
CA ILE A 80 12.95 6.40 11.61
C ILE A 80 11.76 5.42 11.57
N CYS A 81 11.57 4.71 10.46
CA CYS A 81 10.49 3.73 10.32
C CYS A 81 10.65 2.58 11.31
N ARG A 82 11.86 2.05 11.47
CA ARG A 82 12.15 0.96 12.40
C ARG A 82 12.04 1.42 13.86
N LEU A 83 12.43 2.66 14.18
CA LEU A 83 12.23 3.24 15.50
C LEU A 83 10.75 3.38 15.85
N LYS A 84 9.90 3.76 14.88
CA LYS A 84 8.44 3.74 15.06
C LYS A 84 7.92 2.34 15.39
N ARG A 85 8.43 1.30 14.71
CA ARG A 85 8.13 -0.10 15.06
C ARG A 85 8.60 -0.45 16.47
N VAL A 86 9.79 -0.02 16.91
CA VAL A 86 10.26 -0.27 18.28
C VAL A 86 9.29 0.31 19.31
N ALA A 87 8.79 1.54 19.11
CA ALA A 87 7.80 2.13 20.00
C ALA A 87 6.51 1.30 20.07
N ALA A 88 6.02 0.82 18.91
CA ALA A 88 4.82 -0.01 18.84
C ALA A 88 5.01 -1.41 19.46
N ASP A 89 6.20 -2.02 19.29
CA ASP A 89 6.48 -3.37 19.78
C ASP A 89 6.82 -3.40 21.28
N LYS A 90 7.20 -2.27 21.87
CA LYS A 90 7.64 -2.14 23.28
C LYS A 90 6.67 -1.36 24.17
N LYS A 91 5.59 -0.79 23.63
CA LYS A 91 4.56 -0.12 24.44
C LYS A 91 3.87 -1.10 25.39
N ASP A 92 3.35 -0.56 26.49
CA ASP A 92 2.32 -1.21 27.30
C ASP A 92 0.91 -1.02 26.70
N ASP A 93 -0.13 -1.45 27.42
CA ASP A 93 -1.51 -1.25 26.96
C ASP A 93 -1.90 0.24 27.02
N ILE A 94 -2.13 0.81 25.83
CA ILE A 94 -2.44 2.22 25.65
C ILE A 94 -3.94 2.50 25.60
N ARG A 95 -4.84 1.50 25.71
CA ARG A 95 -6.29 1.70 25.59
C ARG A 95 -6.85 2.78 26.52
N HIS A 96 -6.31 2.87 27.73
CA HIS A 96 -6.70 3.89 28.71
C HIS A 96 -6.30 5.33 28.31
N ARG A 97 -5.36 5.47 27.37
CA ARG A 97 -4.84 6.74 26.84
C ARG A 97 -5.51 7.16 25.54
N LEU A 98 -6.24 6.25 24.89
CA LEU A 98 -6.96 6.55 23.65
C LEU A 98 -8.14 7.48 23.92
N PRO A 99 -8.49 8.36 22.96
CA PRO A 99 -9.71 9.13 23.02
C PRO A 99 -10.91 8.20 23.19
N LYS A 100 -11.79 8.55 24.13
CA LYS A 100 -13.04 7.83 24.29
C LYS A 100 -14.07 8.39 23.33
N ARG A 101 -15.01 7.55 22.90
CA ARG A 101 -16.19 7.99 22.18
C ARG A 101 -16.93 9.08 22.97
N ALA A 102 -17.58 10.02 22.27
CA ALA A 102 -18.38 11.02 22.94
C ALA A 102 -19.54 10.35 23.70
N LEU A 103 -19.81 10.81 24.93
CA LEU A 103 -20.97 10.35 25.69
C LEU A 103 -22.29 10.85 25.09
N ARG A 104 -22.27 12.06 24.50
CA ARG A 104 -23.43 12.65 23.82
C ARG A 104 -23.21 12.57 22.32
N LYS A 105 -24.15 11.95 21.62
CA LYS A 105 -24.18 11.96 20.16
C LYS A 105 -24.57 13.36 19.67
N ASN A 106 -23.98 13.80 18.57
CA ASN A 106 -24.30 15.08 17.93
C ASN A 106 -25.52 14.99 16.99
N GLY A 107 -26.13 13.79 16.88
CA GLY A 107 -27.31 13.53 16.06
C GLY A 107 -27.02 13.30 14.58
N LYS A 108 -25.75 13.27 14.16
CA LYS A 108 -25.35 13.10 12.76
C LYS A 108 -24.82 11.70 12.47
N ARG A 109 -25.27 11.12 11.37
CA ARG A 109 -24.91 9.77 10.89
C ARG A 109 -24.02 9.86 9.66
N ILE A 110 -22.91 9.14 9.66
CA ILE A 110 -21.95 9.09 8.55
C ILE A 110 -21.71 7.65 8.15
N ALA A 111 -21.90 7.35 6.87
CA ALA A 111 -21.53 6.06 6.28
C ALA A 111 -20.14 6.16 5.63
N PHE A 112 -19.33 5.13 5.78
CA PHE A 112 -18.05 4.98 5.11
C PHE A 112 -18.09 3.74 4.22
N VAL A 113 -17.71 3.89 2.95
CA VAL A 113 -17.63 2.78 1.99
C VAL A 113 -16.17 2.35 1.88
N GLY A 114 -15.87 1.14 2.35
CA GLY A 114 -14.53 0.58 2.53
C GLY A 114 -13.98 0.82 3.94
N ALA A 115 -13.44 -0.23 4.55
CA ALA A 115 -12.79 -0.27 5.86
C ALA A 115 -11.26 -0.22 5.76
N GLY A 116 -10.75 0.51 4.78
CA GLY A 116 -9.31 0.78 4.63
C GLY A 116 -8.82 1.92 5.53
N PRO A 117 -7.51 2.26 5.46
CA PRO A 117 -6.90 3.29 6.31
C PRO A 117 -7.59 4.65 6.24
N ALA A 118 -8.11 5.07 5.08
CA ALA A 118 -8.77 6.35 4.90
C ALA A 118 -10.07 6.47 5.73
N SER A 119 -10.98 5.52 5.58
CA SER A 119 -12.25 5.50 6.32
C SER A 119 -12.04 5.29 7.82
N LEU A 120 -11.13 4.40 8.20
CA LEU A 120 -10.81 4.15 9.60
C LEU A 120 -10.23 5.41 10.27
N THR A 121 -9.38 6.16 9.56
CA THR A 121 -8.84 7.43 10.05
C THR A 121 -9.94 8.47 10.28
N ALA A 122 -10.79 8.67 9.28
CA ALA A 122 -11.88 9.64 9.39
C ALA A 122 -12.87 9.25 10.50
N ALA A 123 -13.25 7.98 10.59
CA ALA A 123 -14.15 7.50 11.62
C ALA A 123 -13.56 7.63 13.04
N ARG A 124 -12.25 7.37 13.21
CA ARG A 124 -11.50 7.59 14.45
C ARG A 124 -11.54 9.05 14.90
N ASP A 125 -11.41 10.00 13.98
CA ASP A 125 -11.45 11.43 14.31
C ASP A 125 -12.87 11.94 14.61
N LEU A 126 -13.88 11.35 13.96
CA LEU A 126 -15.29 11.75 14.11
C LEU A 126 -15.95 11.14 15.36
N ALA A 127 -15.56 9.95 15.80
CA ALA A 127 -16.16 9.28 16.96
C ALA A 127 -16.07 10.08 18.29
N PRO A 128 -14.95 10.73 18.63
CA PRO A 128 -14.85 11.62 19.80
C PRO A 128 -15.73 12.88 19.72
N LEU A 129 -16.16 13.27 18.51
CA LEU A 129 -17.04 14.42 18.27
C LEU A 129 -18.53 14.04 18.32
N GLY A 130 -18.85 12.76 18.55
CA GLY A 130 -20.21 12.27 18.75
C GLY A 130 -20.99 11.93 17.48
N TYR A 131 -20.31 11.84 16.34
CA TYR A 131 -20.90 11.30 15.11
C TYR A 131 -21.18 9.80 15.25
N GLN A 132 -22.28 9.34 14.67
CA GLN A 132 -22.53 7.92 14.48
C GLN A 132 -21.88 7.47 13.17
N CYS A 133 -20.82 6.68 13.28
CA CYS A 133 -20.05 6.18 12.15
C CYS A 133 -20.43 4.72 11.87
N THR A 134 -20.82 4.40 10.63
CA THR A 134 -21.00 3.03 10.14
C THR A 134 -20.05 2.80 8.97
N ILE A 135 -19.20 1.79 9.05
CA ILE A 135 -18.25 1.41 7.98
C ILE A 135 -18.74 0.12 7.33
N TYR A 136 -18.93 0.16 6.01
CA TYR A 136 -19.27 -0.98 5.18
C TYR A 136 -18.03 -1.48 4.44
N ASP A 137 -17.80 -2.78 4.43
CA ASP A 137 -16.74 -3.38 3.62
C ASP A 137 -17.19 -4.74 3.07
N GLY A 138 -16.78 -5.05 1.84
CA GLY A 138 -17.05 -6.36 1.22
C GLY A 138 -16.25 -7.49 1.87
N ASP A 139 -15.11 -7.18 2.48
CA ASP A 139 -14.31 -8.14 3.25
C ASP A 139 -14.91 -8.35 4.65
N ALA A 140 -14.74 -9.56 5.19
CA ALA A 140 -15.26 -9.92 6.51
C ALA A 140 -14.56 -9.16 7.66
N GLN A 141 -13.35 -8.64 7.45
CA GLN A 141 -12.56 -7.95 8.45
C GLN A 141 -12.07 -6.59 7.94
N ALA A 142 -12.07 -5.60 8.82
CA ALA A 142 -11.57 -4.26 8.52
C ALA A 142 -10.03 -4.24 8.35
N GLY A 143 -9.55 -3.25 7.61
CA GLY A 143 -8.14 -3.04 7.27
C GLY A 143 -7.95 -2.73 5.78
N GLY A 144 -8.83 -3.25 4.91
CA GLY A 144 -8.70 -3.11 3.46
C GLY A 144 -7.34 -3.62 2.97
N MET A 145 -6.66 -2.87 2.10
CA MET A 145 -5.42 -3.33 1.46
C MET A 145 -4.25 -3.60 2.42
N ILE A 146 -4.20 -3.01 3.62
CA ILE A 146 -3.14 -3.37 4.57
C ILE A 146 -3.31 -4.82 5.07
N ARG A 147 -4.54 -5.35 5.06
CA ARG A 147 -4.86 -6.74 5.41
C ARG A 147 -4.78 -7.65 4.19
N SER A 148 -5.38 -7.24 3.08
CA SER A 148 -5.52 -8.13 1.91
C SER A 148 -4.30 -8.13 0.99
N GLN A 149 -3.42 -7.13 1.01
CA GLN A 149 -2.36 -6.99 0.00
C GLN A 149 -0.95 -7.04 0.57
N ILE A 150 -0.74 -6.60 1.81
CA ILE A 150 0.59 -6.59 2.41
C ILE A 150 0.89 -7.97 2.99
N PRO A 151 1.96 -8.66 2.55
CA PRO A 151 2.26 -10.00 3.01
C PRO A 151 2.55 -10.06 4.52
N LYS A 152 2.19 -11.19 5.14
CA LYS A 152 2.37 -11.44 6.60
C LYS A 152 3.82 -11.27 7.08
N PHE A 153 4.80 -11.53 6.21
CA PHE A 153 6.22 -11.35 6.54
C PHE A 153 6.66 -9.88 6.65
N ARG A 154 5.90 -8.95 6.05
CA ARG A 154 6.10 -7.49 6.22
C ARG A 154 5.20 -6.95 7.32
N LEU A 155 3.92 -7.34 7.32
CA LEU A 155 2.92 -6.85 8.26
C LEU A 155 2.13 -8.00 8.89
N PRO A 156 2.42 -8.35 10.16
CA PRO A 156 1.67 -9.39 10.87
C PRO A 156 0.21 -8.99 11.11
N GLU A 157 -0.72 -9.93 10.94
CA GLU A 157 -2.17 -9.72 11.17
C GLU A 157 -2.46 -9.23 12.59
N THR A 158 -1.72 -9.72 13.60
CA THR A 158 -1.90 -9.29 15.00
C THR A 158 -1.68 -7.79 15.21
N VAL A 159 -0.83 -7.16 14.41
CA VAL A 159 -0.60 -5.70 14.46
C VAL A 159 -1.76 -4.95 13.82
N ILE A 160 -2.31 -5.50 12.73
CA ILE A 160 -3.51 -4.95 12.08
C ILE A 160 -4.70 -5.05 13.01
N ASP A 161 -4.93 -6.23 13.59
CA ASP A 161 -6.04 -6.49 14.50
C ASP A 161 -5.98 -5.59 15.74
N GLU A 162 -4.79 -5.36 16.29
CA GLU A 162 -4.61 -4.44 17.42
C GLU A 162 -4.99 -3.00 17.04
N GLU A 163 -4.40 -2.43 15.99
CA GLU A 163 -4.58 -1.01 15.69
C GLU A 163 -5.92 -0.68 15.03
N VAL A 164 -6.46 -1.60 14.22
CA VAL A 164 -7.84 -1.49 13.71
C VAL A 164 -8.83 -1.67 14.86
N GLY A 165 -8.57 -2.61 15.78
CA GLY A 165 -9.38 -2.82 16.98
C GLY A 165 -9.50 -1.56 17.83
N TYR A 166 -8.40 -0.84 18.06
CA TYR A 166 -8.42 0.44 18.77
C TYR A 166 -9.42 1.46 18.20
N ILE A 167 -9.60 1.46 16.88
CA ILE A 167 -10.53 2.37 16.20
C ILE A 167 -11.95 1.85 16.36
N LEU A 168 -12.20 0.58 16.05
CA LEU A 168 -13.53 -0.01 16.15
C LEU A 168 -14.09 0.05 17.58
N ASP A 169 -13.23 -0.13 18.59
CA ASP A 169 -13.55 -0.02 20.02
C ASP A 169 -14.03 1.39 20.42
N MET A 170 -13.85 2.41 19.57
CA MET A 170 -14.43 3.75 19.75
C MET A 170 -15.95 3.80 19.47
N GLY A 171 -16.60 2.64 19.30
CA GLY A 171 -18.04 2.53 19.05
C GLY A 171 -18.41 2.81 17.60
N ILE A 172 -17.49 2.56 16.68
CA ILE A 172 -17.74 2.58 15.24
C ILE A 172 -18.44 1.28 14.88
N GLU A 173 -19.55 1.38 14.15
CA GLU A 173 -20.29 0.22 13.67
C GLU A 173 -19.60 -0.32 12.41
N PHE A 174 -19.20 -1.59 12.43
CA PHE A 174 -18.57 -2.25 11.29
C PHE A 174 -19.51 -3.30 10.69
N GLN A 175 -19.82 -3.13 9.40
CA GLN A 175 -20.64 -4.00 8.58
C GLN A 175 -19.73 -4.71 7.56
N GLY A 176 -18.95 -5.68 8.05
CA GLY A 176 -18.11 -6.53 7.20
C GLY A 176 -18.91 -7.54 6.38
N GLY A 177 -18.34 -8.01 5.27
CA GLY A 177 -19.03 -8.90 4.32
C GLY A 177 -20.19 -8.22 3.57
N THR A 178 -20.31 -6.90 3.67
CA THR A 178 -21.37 -6.10 3.07
C THR A 178 -20.79 -5.19 1.99
N ARG A 179 -20.82 -5.68 0.76
CA ARG A 179 -20.44 -4.89 -0.41
C ARG A 179 -21.52 -3.84 -0.71
N VAL A 180 -21.09 -2.60 -0.89
CA VAL A 180 -21.97 -1.53 -1.40
C VAL A 180 -21.98 -1.58 -2.92
N ASP A 181 -23.14 -1.90 -3.49
CA ASP A 181 -23.34 -2.02 -4.94
C ASP A 181 -24.13 -0.85 -5.55
N SER A 182 -24.64 0.08 -4.73
CA SER A 182 -25.35 1.28 -5.17
C SER A 182 -25.15 2.44 -4.19
N LEU A 183 -24.59 3.55 -4.68
CA LEU A 183 -24.48 4.78 -3.88
C LEU A 183 -25.87 5.39 -3.63
N ALA A 184 -26.75 5.37 -4.64
CA ALA A 184 -28.11 5.87 -4.50
C ALA A 184 -28.89 5.15 -3.39
N ALA A 185 -28.78 3.82 -3.30
CA ALA A 185 -29.40 3.03 -2.25
C ALA A 185 -28.86 3.43 -0.86
N LEU A 186 -27.54 3.56 -0.73
CA LEU A 186 -26.90 3.96 0.53
C LEU A 186 -27.31 5.37 0.97
N LEU A 187 -27.41 6.32 0.03
CA LEU A 187 -27.93 7.67 0.30
C LEU A 187 -29.40 7.64 0.75
N GLY A 188 -30.19 6.70 0.22
CA GLY A 188 -31.59 6.47 0.60
C GLY A 188 -31.78 6.03 2.07
N GLU A 189 -30.74 5.53 2.74
CA GLU A 189 -30.78 5.13 4.16
C GLU A 189 -30.77 6.31 5.15
N GLY A 190 -30.73 7.55 4.65
CA GLY A 190 -30.85 8.76 5.46
C GLY A 190 -29.60 9.08 6.28
N TYR A 191 -28.42 8.80 5.72
CA TYR A 191 -27.14 9.30 6.26
C TYR A 191 -26.99 10.79 5.99
N ASP A 192 -26.41 11.55 6.93
CA ASP A 192 -26.10 12.96 6.72
C ASP A 192 -24.90 13.17 5.79
N ALA A 193 -24.00 12.19 5.73
CA ALA A 193 -22.86 12.18 4.81
C ALA A 193 -22.42 10.74 4.48
N VAL A 194 -21.85 10.57 3.28
CA VAL A 194 -21.20 9.33 2.84
C VAL A 194 -19.76 9.66 2.44
N MET A 195 -18.79 8.93 2.98
CA MET A 195 -17.39 9.01 2.58
C MET A 195 -16.99 7.75 1.82
N VAL A 196 -16.45 7.93 0.62
CA VAL A 196 -15.96 6.82 -0.21
C VAL A 196 -14.46 6.63 0.04
N GLY A 197 -14.11 5.54 0.70
CA GLY A 197 -12.75 5.11 1.03
C GLY A 197 -12.42 3.71 0.47
N SER A 198 -13.07 3.30 -0.62
CA SER A 198 -12.96 1.95 -1.21
C SER A 198 -11.65 1.69 -1.97
N GLY A 199 -10.76 2.68 -2.08
CA GLY A 199 -9.46 2.58 -2.74
C GLY A 199 -9.54 2.33 -4.25
N ALA A 200 -8.48 1.72 -4.80
CA ALA A 200 -8.35 1.33 -6.21
C ALA A 200 -8.34 -0.19 -6.34
N PRO A 201 -9.49 -0.86 -6.20
CA PRO A 201 -9.53 -2.32 -6.00
C PRO A 201 -9.23 -3.13 -7.26
N ARG A 202 -9.17 -2.51 -8.44
CA ARG A 202 -8.99 -3.22 -9.70
C ARG A 202 -7.53 -3.20 -10.15
N GLY A 203 -6.93 -4.37 -10.36
CA GLY A 203 -5.60 -4.49 -10.95
C GLY A 203 -5.66 -4.27 -12.46
N ARG A 204 -4.61 -3.67 -13.02
CA ARG A 204 -4.45 -3.57 -14.47
C ARG A 204 -4.09 -4.92 -15.06
N ASP A 205 -4.74 -5.25 -16.17
CA ASP A 205 -4.43 -6.43 -16.97
C ASP A 205 -3.60 -6.05 -18.22
N LEU A 206 -3.06 -7.07 -18.89
CA LEU A 206 -2.37 -6.96 -20.18
C LEU A 206 -3.15 -7.72 -21.25
N ASP A 207 -3.66 -7.01 -22.24
CA ASP A 207 -4.32 -7.61 -23.41
C ASP A 207 -3.30 -7.82 -24.54
N ILE A 208 -2.53 -8.91 -24.42
CA ILE A 208 -1.53 -9.34 -25.40
C ILE A 208 -1.78 -10.80 -25.81
N PRO A 209 -1.28 -11.25 -26.98
CA PRO A 209 -1.47 -12.62 -27.45
C PRO A 209 -1.14 -13.69 -26.40
N GLY A 210 -1.96 -14.73 -26.31
CA GLY A 210 -1.82 -15.83 -25.35
C GLY A 210 -2.41 -15.57 -23.96
N ARG A 211 -2.80 -14.33 -23.65
CA ARG A 211 -3.35 -13.96 -22.33
C ARG A 211 -4.60 -14.76 -21.96
N LYS A 212 -5.49 -15.01 -22.93
CA LYS A 212 -6.78 -15.69 -22.72
C LYS A 212 -6.59 -17.20 -22.69
N GLU A 213 -5.76 -17.71 -23.59
CA GLU A 213 -5.47 -19.12 -23.78
C GLU A 213 -4.75 -19.72 -22.56
N ALA A 214 -3.83 -18.95 -21.94
CA ALA A 214 -3.06 -19.37 -20.77
C ALA A 214 -3.60 -18.79 -19.44
N ALA A 215 -4.85 -18.32 -19.40
CA ALA A 215 -5.39 -17.54 -18.27
C ALA A 215 -5.34 -18.26 -16.91
N LYS A 216 -5.30 -19.60 -16.89
CA LYS A 216 -5.23 -20.39 -15.65
C LYS A 216 -3.98 -20.12 -14.80
N ASN A 217 -2.88 -19.73 -15.45
CA ASN A 217 -1.57 -19.51 -14.82
C ASN A 217 -1.11 -18.06 -14.93
N ILE A 218 -2.01 -17.14 -15.33
CA ILE A 218 -1.73 -15.71 -15.42
C ILE A 218 -2.65 -15.01 -14.44
N HIS A 219 -2.07 -14.49 -13.37
CA HIS A 219 -2.80 -13.90 -12.26
C HIS A 219 -2.60 -12.39 -12.23
N ILE A 220 -3.63 -11.65 -11.85
CA ILE A 220 -3.49 -10.25 -11.47
C ILE A 220 -2.85 -10.21 -10.08
N GLY A 221 -1.74 -9.48 -9.95
CA GLY A 221 -0.89 -9.54 -8.75
C GLY A 221 -1.62 -9.17 -7.46
N ILE A 222 -2.50 -8.18 -7.50
CA ILE A 222 -3.28 -7.79 -6.30
C ILE A 222 -4.32 -8.84 -5.91
N ASP A 223 -4.96 -9.50 -6.88
CA ASP A 223 -5.97 -10.52 -6.62
C ASP A 223 -5.29 -11.78 -6.09
N TRP A 224 -4.10 -12.08 -6.63
CA TRP A 224 -3.26 -13.17 -6.19
C TRP A 224 -2.75 -12.95 -4.76
N LEU A 225 -2.23 -11.77 -4.42
CA LEU A 225 -1.82 -11.43 -3.04
C LEU A 225 -2.97 -11.51 -2.04
N SER A 226 -4.17 -11.07 -2.44
CA SER A 226 -5.40 -11.24 -1.66
C SER A 226 -5.68 -12.72 -1.38
N SER A 227 -5.62 -13.54 -2.44
CA SER A 227 -5.84 -14.98 -2.34
C SER A 227 -4.82 -15.67 -1.43
N VAL A 228 -3.55 -15.22 -1.45
CA VAL A 228 -2.52 -15.70 -0.52
C VAL A 228 -2.82 -15.28 0.92
N SER A 229 -3.20 -14.02 1.14
CA SER A 229 -3.48 -13.48 2.48
C SER A 229 -4.66 -14.19 3.15
N PHE A 230 -5.71 -14.50 2.39
CA PHE A 230 -6.88 -15.23 2.84
C PHE A 230 -6.73 -16.77 2.80
N GLY A 231 -5.56 -17.28 2.42
CA GLY A 231 -5.26 -18.72 2.44
C GLY A 231 -5.95 -19.53 1.34
N HIS A 232 -6.43 -18.87 0.27
CA HIS A 232 -6.95 -19.54 -0.93
C HIS A 232 -5.83 -20.04 -1.86
N VAL A 233 -4.62 -19.48 -1.71
CA VAL A 233 -3.41 -19.89 -2.45
C VAL A 233 -2.29 -20.18 -1.45
N ASP A 234 -1.78 -21.41 -1.47
CA ASP A 234 -0.71 -21.90 -0.59
C ASP A 234 0.53 -22.41 -1.36
N LYS A 235 0.48 -22.39 -2.70
CA LYS A 235 1.55 -22.83 -3.59
C LYS A 235 1.56 -22.04 -4.89
N ILE A 236 2.72 -22.04 -5.56
CA ILE A 236 2.90 -21.49 -6.92
C ILE A 236 3.78 -22.43 -7.75
N GLY A 237 3.79 -22.28 -9.07
CA GLY A 237 4.70 -22.97 -9.97
C GLY A 237 6.18 -22.71 -9.68
N LYS A 238 7.06 -23.53 -10.26
CA LYS A 238 8.49 -23.49 -9.95
C LYS A 238 9.19 -22.31 -10.60
N ARG A 239 8.76 -21.92 -11.80
CA ARG A 239 9.29 -20.78 -12.55
C ARG A 239 8.24 -19.69 -12.60
N VAL A 240 8.50 -18.55 -11.99
CA VAL A 240 7.52 -17.45 -11.84
C VAL A 240 8.07 -16.17 -12.46
N ILE A 241 7.27 -15.54 -13.31
CA ILE A 241 7.55 -14.20 -13.82
C ILE A 241 6.60 -13.20 -13.18
N VAL A 242 7.16 -12.17 -12.55
CA VAL A 242 6.39 -11.04 -12.02
C VAL A 242 6.60 -9.84 -12.94
N LEU A 243 5.51 -9.33 -13.51
CA LEU A 243 5.53 -8.20 -14.44
C LEU A 243 5.21 -6.91 -13.68
N GLY A 244 6.19 -6.02 -13.53
CA GLY A 244 5.99 -4.72 -12.89
C GLY A 244 7.16 -4.27 -12.03
N GLY A 245 7.16 -3.00 -11.67
CA GLY A 245 8.25 -2.37 -10.91
C GLY A 245 7.80 -1.57 -9.69
N GLY A 246 6.60 -1.85 -9.15
CA GLY A 246 6.08 -1.23 -7.93
C GLY A 246 6.16 -2.17 -6.71
N ASN A 247 5.76 -1.68 -5.55
CA ASN A 247 5.76 -2.47 -4.31
C ASN A 247 4.93 -3.76 -4.43
N THR A 248 3.80 -3.75 -5.14
CA THR A 248 3.02 -4.95 -5.45
C THR A 248 3.86 -6.03 -6.16
N ALA A 249 4.76 -5.64 -7.07
CA ALA A 249 5.63 -6.60 -7.76
C ALA A 249 6.65 -7.21 -6.79
N MET A 250 7.18 -6.41 -5.86
CA MET A 250 8.11 -6.89 -4.82
C MET A 250 7.41 -7.85 -3.85
N ASP A 251 6.19 -7.51 -3.44
CA ASP A 251 5.37 -8.38 -2.58
C ASP A 251 5.01 -9.69 -3.30
N CYS A 252 4.63 -9.62 -4.58
CA CYS A 252 4.34 -10.78 -5.41
C CYS A 252 5.55 -11.72 -5.53
N CYS A 253 6.74 -11.20 -5.87
CA CYS A 253 7.91 -12.05 -6.11
C CYS A 253 8.42 -12.71 -4.82
N ARG A 254 8.48 -11.95 -3.72
CA ARG A 254 8.92 -12.45 -2.41
C ARG A 254 7.91 -13.46 -1.83
N SER A 255 6.61 -13.25 -2.05
CA SER A 255 5.58 -14.23 -1.68
C SER A 255 5.70 -15.49 -2.54
N SER A 256 5.92 -15.35 -3.84
CA SER A 256 6.13 -16.50 -4.76
C SER A 256 7.28 -17.39 -4.29
N ARG A 257 8.39 -16.77 -3.86
CA ARG A 257 9.56 -17.48 -3.33
C ARG A 257 9.21 -18.32 -2.08
N ARG A 258 8.40 -17.76 -1.18
CA ARG A 258 7.95 -18.44 0.06
C ARG A 258 6.94 -19.54 -0.20
N LEU A 259 6.15 -19.44 -1.26
CA LEU A 259 5.14 -20.44 -1.66
C LEU A 259 5.73 -21.57 -2.54
N GLY A 260 7.06 -21.67 -2.62
CA GLY A 260 7.75 -22.79 -3.28
C GLY A 260 8.23 -22.52 -4.71
N GLY A 261 8.19 -21.27 -5.18
CA GLY A 261 8.82 -20.85 -6.43
C GLY A 261 10.35 -20.97 -6.36
N ASP A 262 10.95 -21.72 -7.29
CA ASP A 262 12.39 -22.01 -7.31
C ASP A 262 13.17 -20.96 -8.12
N ASP A 263 12.59 -20.51 -9.23
CA ASP A 263 13.14 -19.54 -10.17
C ASP A 263 12.14 -18.40 -10.37
N VAL A 264 12.24 -17.38 -9.52
CA VAL A 264 11.34 -16.20 -9.54
C VAL A 264 12.10 -15.02 -10.15
N LYS A 265 11.51 -14.38 -11.16
CA LYS A 265 12.10 -13.19 -11.80
C LYS A 265 11.12 -12.03 -11.78
N VAL A 266 11.61 -10.82 -11.49
CA VAL A 266 10.86 -9.59 -11.76
C VAL A 266 11.31 -9.07 -13.11
N ILE A 267 10.37 -8.82 -14.02
CA ILE A 267 10.66 -8.26 -15.34
C ILE A 267 9.89 -6.96 -15.50
N VAL A 268 10.62 -5.89 -15.86
CA VAL A 268 10.10 -4.53 -15.88
C VAL A 268 10.56 -3.78 -17.12
N ARG A 269 9.69 -2.88 -17.61
CA ARG A 269 9.97 -2.04 -18.79
C ARG A 269 10.86 -0.82 -18.51
N SER A 270 10.96 -0.40 -17.26
CA SER A 270 11.78 0.75 -16.84
C SER A 270 13.20 0.30 -16.46
N GLY A 271 14.09 1.26 -16.25
CA GLY A 271 15.37 1.01 -15.60
C GLY A 271 15.19 0.76 -14.10
N PHE A 272 16.22 0.18 -13.48
CA PHE A 272 16.22 -0.19 -12.06
C PHE A 272 15.97 1.00 -11.12
N GLU A 273 16.66 2.11 -11.36
CA GLU A 273 16.55 3.32 -10.53
C GLU A 273 15.20 4.03 -10.68
N GLU A 274 14.49 3.77 -11.78
CA GLU A 274 13.23 4.42 -12.12
C GLU A 274 12.01 3.59 -11.69
N MET A 275 12.25 2.41 -11.11
CA MET A 275 11.19 1.59 -10.54
C MET A 275 10.47 2.38 -9.44
N LYS A 276 9.15 2.20 -9.38
CA LYS A 276 8.30 2.82 -8.35
C LYS A 276 8.44 2.14 -6.99
N ALA A 277 8.96 0.91 -6.96
CA ALA A 277 9.22 0.16 -5.75
C ALA A 277 10.27 0.88 -4.91
N SER A 278 10.06 0.89 -3.59
CA SER A 278 10.98 1.53 -2.67
C SER A 278 12.36 0.86 -2.71
N PRO A 279 13.48 1.61 -2.57
CA PRO A 279 14.83 1.05 -2.71
C PRO A 279 15.08 -0.21 -1.87
N TRP A 280 14.66 -0.21 -0.60
CA TRP A 280 14.81 -1.36 0.29
C TRP A 280 13.96 -2.57 -0.10
N GLU A 281 12.81 -2.38 -0.74
CA GLU A 281 12.01 -3.53 -1.23
C GLU A 281 12.70 -4.20 -2.43
N LYS A 282 13.38 -3.40 -3.28
CA LYS A 282 14.22 -3.93 -4.36
C LYS A 282 15.43 -4.69 -3.80
N GLU A 283 16.13 -4.12 -2.82
CA GLU A 283 17.25 -4.76 -2.14
C GLU A 283 16.86 -6.07 -1.46
N ASP A 284 15.76 -6.07 -0.70
CA ASP A 284 15.24 -7.28 -0.07
C ASP A 284 14.92 -8.39 -1.09
N ALA A 285 14.29 -8.05 -2.21
CA ALA A 285 14.01 -9.02 -3.28
C ALA A 285 15.30 -9.61 -3.87
N MET A 286 16.31 -8.77 -4.13
CA MET A 286 17.61 -9.22 -4.64
C MET A 286 18.37 -10.08 -3.62
N HIS A 287 18.32 -9.75 -2.32
CA HIS A 287 18.90 -10.57 -1.24
C HIS A 287 18.22 -11.95 -1.12
N GLU A 288 16.95 -12.05 -1.51
CA GLU A 288 16.23 -13.34 -1.59
C GLU A 288 16.56 -14.13 -2.88
N GLY A 289 17.49 -13.64 -3.71
CA GLY A 289 17.93 -14.28 -4.94
C GLY A 289 16.99 -14.08 -6.13
N ILE A 290 16.15 -13.04 -6.09
CA ILE A 290 15.16 -12.74 -7.13
C ILE A 290 15.76 -11.69 -8.09
N PRO A 291 16.21 -12.08 -9.30
CA PRO A 291 16.74 -11.12 -10.27
C PRO A 291 15.65 -10.15 -10.77
N ILE A 292 16.05 -8.89 -10.95
CA ILE A 292 15.24 -7.84 -11.56
C ILE A 292 15.80 -7.55 -12.96
N ILE A 293 15.02 -7.88 -13.98
CA ILE A 293 15.38 -7.73 -15.40
C ILE A 293 14.69 -6.48 -15.95
N ASN A 294 15.50 -5.47 -16.24
CA ASN A 294 15.04 -4.15 -16.67
C ASN A 294 14.93 -4.04 -18.18
N TYR A 295 14.18 -3.06 -18.67
CA TYR A 295 14.02 -2.74 -20.09
C TYR A 295 13.50 -3.88 -20.96
N HIS A 296 12.56 -4.67 -20.44
CA HIS A 296 11.88 -5.72 -21.19
C HIS A 296 10.38 -5.45 -21.19
N VAL A 297 9.79 -5.41 -22.37
CA VAL A 297 8.34 -5.21 -22.57
C VAL A 297 7.72 -6.53 -23.01
N PRO A 298 6.70 -7.06 -22.30
CA PRO A 298 6.08 -8.33 -22.69
C PRO A 298 5.31 -8.17 -24.01
N LYS A 299 5.50 -9.12 -24.93
CA LYS A 299 4.88 -9.14 -26.28
C LYS A 299 3.81 -10.21 -26.40
N SER A 300 4.02 -11.38 -25.82
CA SER A 300 3.03 -12.47 -25.80
C SER A 300 3.28 -13.44 -24.66
N PHE A 301 2.20 -14.09 -24.21
CA PHE A 301 2.27 -15.29 -23.37
C PHE A 301 2.36 -16.50 -24.29
N THR A 302 3.43 -17.28 -24.17
CA THR A 302 3.58 -18.53 -24.92
C THR A 302 2.85 -19.66 -24.22
N HIS A 303 2.19 -20.53 -24.98
CA HIS A 303 1.47 -21.67 -24.43
C HIS A 303 1.43 -22.85 -25.41
N GLU A 304 1.21 -24.04 -24.86
CA GLU A 304 0.94 -25.29 -25.59
C GLU A 304 -0.38 -25.83 -25.06
N ASP A 305 -1.40 -25.98 -25.91
CA ASP A 305 -2.73 -26.50 -25.52
C ASP A 305 -3.34 -25.81 -24.27
N GLY A 306 -3.18 -24.49 -24.17
CA GLY A 306 -3.64 -23.67 -23.05
C GLY A 306 -2.77 -23.73 -21.78
N ARG A 307 -1.69 -24.52 -21.78
CA ARG A 307 -0.69 -24.54 -20.71
C ARG A 307 0.37 -23.47 -20.96
N LEU A 308 0.53 -22.54 -20.03
CA LEU A 308 1.59 -21.54 -20.07
C LEU A 308 2.98 -22.20 -20.16
N THR A 309 3.82 -21.70 -21.07
CA THR A 309 5.21 -22.16 -21.24
C THR A 309 6.24 -21.07 -21.01
N GLY A 310 5.82 -19.80 -20.97
CA GLY A 310 6.73 -18.66 -20.88
C GLY A 310 6.13 -17.36 -21.39
N VAL A 311 6.95 -16.32 -21.42
CA VAL A 311 6.61 -14.99 -21.92
C VAL A 311 7.69 -14.53 -22.90
N MET A 312 7.27 -14.01 -24.05
CA MET A 312 8.16 -13.34 -25.00
C MET A 312 8.30 -11.87 -24.64
N PHE A 313 9.51 -11.34 -24.73
CA PHE A 313 9.82 -9.94 -24.46
C PHE A 313 10.60 -9.29 -25.58
N GLU A 314 10.28 -8.03 -25.81
CA GLU A 314 11.08 -7.11 -26.62
C GLU A 314 12.00 -6.31 -25.70
N LYS A 315 13.30 -6.31 -26.02
CA LYS A 315 14.28 -5.50 -25.30
C LYS A 315 14.22 -4.06 -25.81
N VAL A 316 14.02 -3.14 -24.89
CA VAL A 316 13.91 -1.70 -25.17
C VAL A 316 15.09 -0.91 -24.60
N ALA A 317 15.26 0.32 -25.03
CA ALA A 317 16.19 1.28 -24.45
C ALA A 317 15.45 2.57 -24.12
N ALA A 318 15.85 3.25 -23.05
CA ALA A 318 15.33 4.58 -22.74
C ALA A 318 16.03 5.64 -23.60
N THR A 319 15.24 6.45 -24.29
CA THR A 319 15.67 7.65 -25.00
C THR A 319 14.89 8.85 -24.50
N GLN A 320 15.31 10.06 -24.88
CA GLN A 320 14.55 11.29 -24.67
C GLN A 320 14.14 11.86 -26.03
N ASP A 321 12.91 12.35 -26.12
CA ASP A 321 12.47 13.13 -27.28
C ASP A 321 13.03 14.55 -27.24
N GLU A 322 12.78 15.33 -28.29
CA GLU A 322 13.24 16.72 -28.42
C GLU A 322 12.69 17.65 -27.31
N GLN A 323 11.65 17.22 -26.59
CA GLN A 323 11.03 17.94 -25.48
C GLN A 323 11.53 17.43 -24.11
N GLY A 324 12.55 16.55 -24.11
CA GLY A 324 13.10 15.93 -22.90
C GLY A 324 12.18 14.86 -22.29
N ARG A 325 11.08 14.50 -22.95
CA ARG A 325 10.18 13.44 -22.47
C ARG A 325 10.79 12.10 -22.81
N ARG A 326 10.82 11.23 -21.82
CA ARG A 326 11.36 9.89 -21.98
C ARG A 326 10.48 9.05 -22.90
N GLN A 327 11.13 8.29 -23.78
CA GLN A 327 10.53 7.24 -24.59
C GLN A 327 11.27 5.91 -24.38
N LEU A 328 10.58 4.80 -24.63
CA LEU A 328 11.17 3.47 -24.71
C LEU A 328 11.13 3.05 -26.18
N VAL A 329 12.29 2.81 -26.77
CA VAL A 329 12.42 2.40 -28.17
C VAL A 329 12.95 0.96 -28.25
N PRO A 330 12.48 0.15 -29.20
CA PRO A 330 13.06 -1.17 -29.46
C PRO A 330 14.56 -1.08 -29.74
N THR A 331 15.33 -2.02 -29.19
CA THR A 331 16.79 -2.09 -29.44
C THR A 331 17.12 -2.73 -30.80
N GLY A 332 16.17 -3.42 -31.42
CA GLY A 332 16.40 -4.23 -32.62
C GLY A 332 17.05 -5.59 -32.33
N GLU A 333 17.40 -5.88 -31.08
CA GLU A 333 17.82 -7.22 -30.66
C GLU A 333 16.65 -8.22 -30.78
N PRO A 334 16.93 -9.52 -31.02
CA PRO A 334 15.90 -10.55 -31.07
C PRO A 334 15.03 -10.59 -29.81
N GLU A 335 13.75 -10.93 -29.96
CA GLU A 335 12.87 -11.15 -28.82
C GLU A 335 13.40 -12.30 -27.94
N ILE A 336 13.24 -12.13 -26.62
CA ILE A 336 13.78 -13.05 -25.62
C ILE A 336 12.62 -13.81 -24.99
N HIS A 337 12.71 -15.14 -24.99
CA HIS A 337 11.78 -16.01 -24.29
C HIS A 337 12.25 -16.28 -22.86
N PHE A 338 11.38 -16.06 -21.87
CA PHE A 338 11.58 -16.55 -20.52
C PHE A 338 10.54 -17.61 -20.21
N ALA A 339 11.00 -18.85 -20.02
CA ALA A 339 10.12 -19.96 -19.65
C ALA A 339 9.57 -19.78 -18.23
N CYS A 340 8.27 -20.01 -18.05
CA CYS A 340 7.62 -19.93 -16.74
C CYS A 340 6.39 -20.82 -16.66
N ASP A 341 6.00 -21.11 -15.42
CA ASP A 341 4.82 -21.90 -15.05
C ASP A 341 3.67 -21.00 -14.56
N ASP A 342 3.99 -19.83 -13.98
CA ASP A 342 3.03 -18.81 -13.57
C ASP A 342 3.54 -17.39 -13.90
N VAL A 343 2.59 -16.50 -14.20
CA VAL A 343 2.83 -15.05 -14.32
C VAL A 343 1.98 -14.28 -13.32
N LEU A 344 2.58 -13.29 -12.65
CA LEU A 344 1.90 -12.32 -11.81
C LEU A 344 1.97 -10.93 -12.46
N ILE A 345 0.83 -10.40 -12.91
CA ILE A 345 0.70 -9.08 -13.53
C ILE A 345 0.55 -8.01 -12.44
N ALA A 346 1.62 -7.27 -12.15
CA ALA A 346 1.69 -6.22 -11.14
C ALA A 346 2.01 -4.84 -11.76
N VAL A 347 1.29 -4.49 -12.84
CA VAL A 347 1.55 -3.29 -13.66
C VAL A 347 0.71 -2.06 -13.26
N GLY A 348 0.01 -2.12 -12.14
CA GLY A 348 -0.71 -1.02 -11.53
C GLY A 348 -2.15 -1.35 -11.16
N GLN A 349 -2.84 -0.36 -10.64
CA GLN A 349 -4.24 -0.44 -10.21
C GLN A 349 -5.04 0.71 -10.82
N GLU A 350 -6.35 0.54 -10.85
CA GLU A 350 -7.31 1.51 -11.35
C GLU A 350 -8.48 1.68 -10.40
N ASN A 351 -8.95 2.93 -10.34
CA ASN A 351 -10.20 3.26 -9.68
C ASN A 351 -11.35 2.64 -10.49
N ALA A 352 -12.20 1.88 -9.80
CA ALA A 352 -13.37 1.24 -10.41
C ALA A 352 -14.57 1.43 -9.49
N PHE A 353 -15.51 2.28 -9.91
CA PHE A 353 -16.70 2.63 -9.15
C PHE A 353 -17.99 2.37 -9.95
N PRO A 354 -18.22 1.15 -10.48
CA PRO A 354 -19.44 0.85 -11.25
C PRO A 354 -20.73 0.98 -10.42
N TRP A 355 -20.59 0.98 -9.09
CA TRP A 355 -21.66 1.14 -8.10
C TRP A 355 -22.03 2.60 -7.82
N ILE A 356 -21.27 3.57 -8.36
CA ILE A 356 -21.65 4.99 -8.31
C ILE A 356 -22.41 5.32 -9.59
N GLU A 357 -23.70 5.56 -9.44
CA GLU A 357 -24.59 5.86 -10.56
C GLU A 357 -24.22 7.22 -11.19
N ARG A 358 -24.34 7.34 -12.51
CA ARG A 358 -23.95 8.56 -13.25
C ARG A 358 -24.82 9.77 -12.91
N ASP A 359 -26.05 9.53 -12.46
CA ASP A 359 -27.04 10.51 -12.06
C ASP A 359 -27.07 10.74 -10.53
N SER A 360 -26.13 10.15 -9.78
CA SER A 360 -25.99 10.37 -8.33
C SER A 360 -25.64 11.81 -7.92
N GLY A 361 -25.29 12.67 -8.88
CA GLY A 361 -24.86 14.05 -8.64
C GLY A 361 -23.39 14.19 -8.23
N VAL A 362 -22.64 13.08 -8.15
CA VAL A 362 -21.19 13.06 -7.90
C VAL A 362 -20.43 13.52 -9.16
N LYS A 363 -19.52 14.49 -9.00
CA LYS A 363 -18.64 14.97 -10.07
C LYS A 363 -17.30 14.21 -10.00
N PHE A 364 -16.87 13.63 -11.11
CA PHE A 364 -15.61 12.91 -11.25
C PHE A 364 -14.54 13.75 -11.95
#